data_AF-A0A3P6SZC6-F1
#
_entry.id   AF-A0A3P6SZC6-F1
#
_cell.length_a   1.000
_cell.length_b   1.000
_cell.length_c   1.000
_cell.angle_alpha   90.00
_cell.angle_beta   90.00
_cell.angle_gamma   90.00
#
_symmetry.space_group_name_H-M   'P 1'
#
loop_
_entity.id
_entity.type
_entity.pdbx_description
1 polymer ?
#
loop_
_entity_poly.entity_id
_entity_poly.type
_entity_poly.pdbx_seq_one_letter_code
_entity_poly.pdbx_strand_id
1 'polypeptide(L)'
;MLHVWQISPGILKESIDLGAYDGCLTTTVRFLHNPECNHAFACSAVGSSVFHLHMNSVNDKWSADKVFHVEPIQVENWLSPEMPALLTDLVISMNDKFAYVAGWLHGCIWQLDIADPFRVSPLNKVRNIFDVFQDRLSYSGFLNSFYPQVLFRFESVVLLFYCSPNLETI
;
A
#
# COMPACT_ATOMS: atom_id res chain seq x y z
N MET A 1 1.04 11.65 3.60
CA MET A 1 0.03 12.57 3.02
C MET A 1 -0.24 12.14 1.59
N LEU A 2 -1.52 12.04 1.21
CA LEU A 2 -1.98 11.79 -0.15
C LEU A 2 -2.67 13.04 -0.69
N HIS A 3 -2.49 13.33 -1.97
CA HIS A 3 -3.11 14.47 -2.62
C HIS A 3 -4.06 14.03 -3.71
N VAL A 4 -5.29 14.51 -3.68
CA VAL A 4 -6.31 14.25 -4.70
C VAL A 4 -6.31 15.40 -5.69
N TRP A 5 -6.07 15.11 -6.96
CA TRP A 5 -6.01 16.10 -8.03
C TRP A 5 -7.10 15.85 -9.08
N GLN A 6 -7.74 16.93 -9.50
CA GLN A 6 -8.47 16.98 -10.77
C GLN A 6 -7.47 17.25 -11.89
N ILE A 7 -7.32 16.31 -12.83
CA ILE A 7 -6.29 16.36 -13.89
C ILE A 7 -6.45 17.60 -14.78
N SER A 8 -7.67 17.84 -15.27
CA SER A 8 -7.99 19.02 -16.08
C SER A 8 -9.05 19.83 -15.34
N PRO A 9 -8.75 21.06 -14.87
CA PRO A 9 -7.62 21.91 -15.24
C PRO A 9 -6.37 21.84 -14.32
N GLY A 10 -6.16 20.76 -13.56
CA GLY A 10 -4.96 20.60 -12.72
C GLY A 10 -5.12 21.22 -11.33
N ILE A 11 -6.22 20.90 -10.64
CA ILE A 11 -6.56 21.49 -9.34
C ILE A 11 -6.37 20.45 -8.23
N LEU A 12 -5.60 20.83 -7.21
CA LEU A 12 -5.57 20.09 -5.95
C LEU A 12 -6.94 20.21 -5.27
N LYS A 13 -7.65 19.10 -5.17
CA LYS A 13 -8.96 19.03 -4.50
C LYS A 13 -8.79 18.87 -3.01
N GLU A 14 -8.02 17.87 -2.60
CA GLU A 14 -7.88 17.50 -1.20
C GLU A 14 -6.48 17.00 -0.87
N SER A 15 -6.13 17.12 0.41
CA SER A 15 -4.93 16.52 0.99
C SER A 15 -5.35 15.70 2.19
N ILE A 16 -5.06 14.40 2.15
CA ILE A 16 -5.47 13.42 3.15
C ILE A 16 -4.23 13.04 3.95
N ASP A 17 -4.30 13.23 5.27
CA ASP A 17 -3.28 12.71 6.16
C ASP A 17 -3.56 11.24 6.49
N LEU A 18 -2.55 10.40 6.32
CA LEU A 18 -2.60 8.97 6.61
C LEU A 18 -1.90 8.63 7.95
N GLY A 19 -1.51 9.65 8.70
CA GLY A 19 -0.75 9.52 9.93
C GLY A 19 0.76 9.49 9.69
N ALA A 20 1.51 9.99 10.68
CA ALA A 20 2.96 10.15 10.58
C ALA A 20 3.73 8.83 10.47
N TYR A 21 3.22 7.74 11.04
CA TYR A 21 3.84 6.41 10.99
C TYR A 21 3.12 5.49 10.00
N ASP A 22 1.83 5.26 10.19
CA ASP A 22 1.03 4.37 9.34
C ASP A 22 1.08 4.79 7.86
N GLY A 23 1.03 6.09 7.57
CA GLY A 23 1.09 6.64 6.21
C GLY A 23 2.49 6.91 5.68
N CYS A 24 3.53 6.62 6.47
CA CYS A 24 4.90 6.97 6.13
C CYS A 24 5.38 6.18 4.92
N LEU A 25 5.91 6.91 3.95
CA LEU A 25 6.34 6.38 2.66
C LEU A 25 5.23 5.59 1.96
N THR A 26 4.13 6.27 1.62
CA THR A 26 3.14 5.71 0.70
C THR A 26 3.85 5.38 -0.63
N THR A 27 3.75 4.14 -1.09
CA THR A 27 4.50 3.64 -2.25
C THR A 27 3.63 3.50 -3.49
N THR A 28 2.38 3.08 -3.30
CA THR A 28 1.47 2.74 -4.39
C THR A 28 0.07 3.22 -4.07
N VAL A 29 -0.66 3.65 -5.10
CA VAL A 29 -2.12 3.79 -5.05
C VAL A 29 -2.72 3.14 -6.30
N ARG A 30 -3.80 2.37 -6.11
CA ARG A 30 -4.57 1.72 -7.19
C ARG A 30 -6.05 1.99 -7.01
N PHE A 31 -6.68 2.54 -8.03
CA PHE A 31 -8.14 2.58 -8.11
C PHE A 31 -8.69 1.19 -8.42
N LEU A 32 -9.94 0.95 -8.02
CA LEU A 32 -10.72 -0.15 -8.58
C LEU A 32 -10.78 0.00 -10.11
N HIS A 33 -10.86 -1.12 -10.82
CA HIS A 33 -10.93 -1.14 -12.28
C HIS A 33 -12.28 -0.65 -12.79
N ASN A 34 -13.36 -0.83 -12.03
CA ASN A 34 -14.68 -0.28 -12.36
C ASN A 34 -14.65 1.26 -12.30
N PRO A 35 -14.78 1.98 -13.43
CA PRO A 35 -14.68 3.45 -13.47
C PRO A 35 -15.85 4.15 -12.77
N GLU A 36 -16.96 3.46 -12.56
CA GLU A 36 -18.13 4.00 -11.84
C GLU A 36 -17.93 3.99 -10.32
N CYS A 37 -16.85 3.37 -9.83
CA CYS A 37 -16.55 3.27 -8.40
C CYS A 37 -15.44 4.26 -7.99
N ASN A 38 -15.76 5.14 -7.06
CA ASN A 38 -14.80 6.10 -6.48
C ASN A 38 -14.04 5.50 -5.30
N HIS A 39 -13.41 4.35 -5.53
CA HIS A 39 -12.65 3.60 -4.52
C HIS A 39 -11.22 3.35 -5.00
N ALA A 40 -10.26 3.49 -4.10
CA ALA A 40 -8.87 3.15 -4.33
C ALA A 40 -8.23 2.55 -3.09
N PHE A 41 -7.08 1.91 -3.26
CA PHE A 41 -6.26 1.38 -2.18
C PHE A 41 -4.85 1.92 -2.29
N ALA A 42 -4.31 2.39 -1.17
CA ALA A 42 -2.92 2.82 -1.06
C ALA A 42 -2.17 1.93 -0.09
N CYS A 43 -0.88 1.69 -0.31
CA CYS A 43 -0.02 1.01 0.66
C CYS A 43 1.17 1.88 1.07
N SER A 44 1.61 1.70 2.32
CA SER A 44 2.76 2.38 2.89
C SER A 44 3.86 1.39 3.25
N ALA A 45 5.09 1.74 2.91
CA ALA A 45 6.23 0.88 3.21
C ALA A 45 6.54 0.89 4.71
N VAL A 46 6.85 2.05 5.27
CA VAL A 46 7.32 2.15 6.66
C VAL A 46 6.20 1.75 7.62
N GLY A 47 4.99 2.25 7.39
CA GLY A 47 3.83 1.91 8.21
C GLY A 47 3.29 0.49 7.99
N SER A 48 3.78 -0.25 6.99
CA SER A 48 3.30 -1.59 6.62
C SER A 48 1.78 -1.71 6.61
N SER A 49 1.11 -0.67 6.08
CA SER A 49 -0.33 -0.51 6.16
C SER A 49 -0.95 -0.33 4.77
N VAL A 50 -2.21 -0.74 4.65
CA VAL A 50 -3.06 -0.48 3.48
C VAL A 50 -4.23 0.38 3.90
N PHE A 51 -4.54 1.36 3.06
CA PHE A 51 -5.62 2.31 3.26
C PHE A 51 -6.64 2.15 2.15
N HIS A 52 -7.92 2.12 2.51
CA HIS A 52 -9.03 2.24 1.57
C HIS A 52 -9.38 3.71 1.43
N LEU A 53 -9.22 4.25 0.22
CA LEU A 53 -9.66 5.57 -0.15
C LEU A 53 -11.06 5.49 -0.76
N HIS A 54 -11.94 6.39 -0.35
CA HIS A 54 -13.29 6.51 -0.90
C HIS A 54 -13.73 7.96 -1.02
N MET A 55 -14.53 8.23 -2.04
CA MET A 55 -15.21 9.51 -2.20
C MET A 55 -16.65 9.40 -1.74
N ASN A 56 -17.08 10.33 -0.89
CA ASN A 56 -18.48 10.51 -0.57
C ASN A 56 -19.19 11.20 -1.74
N SER A 57 -20.09 10.49 -2.42
CA SER A 57 -20.79 10.99 -3.62
C SER A 57 -21.79 12.13 -3.35
N VAL A 58 -22.12 12.43 -2.09
CA VAL A 58 -23.04 13.53 -1.74
C VAL A 58 -22.31 14.87 -1.68
N ASN A 59 -21.04 14.88 -1.28
CA ASN A 59 -20.29 16.11 -1.04
C ASN A 59 -18.91 16.16 -1.73
N ASP A 60 -18.59 15.15 -2.55
CA ASP A 60 -17.34 14.98 -3.30
C ASP A 60 -16.06 15.00 -2.45
N LYS A 61 -16.18 14.69 -1.15
CA LYS A 61 -15.02 14.64 -0.24
C LYS A 61 -14.36 13.27 -0.26
N TRP A 62 -13.04 13.26 -0.23
CA TRP A 62 -12.26 12.04 -0.13
C TRP A 62 -11.91 11.74 1.32
N SER A 63 -11.86 10.46 1.65
CA SER A 63 -11.45 9.97 2.96
C SER A 63 -10.61 8.72 2.80
N ALA A 64 -9.82 8.40 3.82
CA ALA A 64 -8.99 7.22 3.82
C ALA A 64 -9.06 6.52 5.19
N ASP A 65 -9.38 5.23 5.16
CA ASP A 65 -9.45 4.38 6.34
C ASP A 65 -8.33 3.35 6.30
N LYS A 66 -7.62 3.14 7.41
CA LYS A 66 -6.65 2.05 7.52
C LYS A 66 -7.42 0.72 7.60
N VAL A 67 -7.23 -0.14 6.60
CA VAL A 67 -8.00 -1.38 6.44
C VAL A 67 -7.19 -2.65 6.65
N PHE A 68 -5.86 -2.55 6.55
CA PHE A 68 -4.97 -3.67 6.81
C PHE A 68 -3.62 -3.16 7.33
N HIS A 69 -3.04 -3.91 8.27
CA HIS A 69 -1.74 -3.61 8.87
C HIS A 69 -1.00 -4.92 9.10
N VAL A 70 0.30 -4.93 8.83
CA VAL A 70 1.17 -6.07 9.12
C VAL A 70 2.09 -5.72 10.27
N GLU A 71 1.92 -6.44 11.37
CA GLU A 71 2.79 -6.32 12.54
C GLU A 71 4.25 -6.70 12.20
N PRO A 72 5.24 -5.97 12.76
CA PRO A 72 6.63 -6.37 12.67
C PRO A 72 6.87 -7.77 13.26
N ILE A 73 7.90 -8.45 12.75
CA ILE A 73 8.36 -9.73 13.32
C ILE A 73 9.67 -9.54 14.08
N GLN A 74 9.86 -10.32 15.14
CA GLN A 74 11.10 -10.34 15.90
C GLN A 74 12.18 -11.09 15.11
N VAL A 75 13.38 -10.53 15.04
CA VAL A 75 14.52 -11.10 14.29
C VAL A 75 15.84 -10.91 15.04
N GLU A 76 16.75 -11.86 14.85
CA GLU A 76 18.14 -11.77 15.32
C GLU A 76 19.09 -11.42 14.17
N ASN A 77 20.23 -10.80 14.49
CA ASN A 77 21.26 -10.41 13.51
C ASN A 77 20.76 -9.49 12.38
N TRP A 78 19.77 -8.65 12.69
CA TRP A 78 19.23 -7.58 11.85
C TRP A 78 19.56 -6.21 12.45
N LEU A 79 19.35 -5.13 11.69
CA LEU A 79 19.60 -3.75 12.11
C LEU A 79 18.80 -3.34 13.37
N SER A 80 17.67 -4.01 13.63
CA SER A 80 16.73 -3.75 14.71
C SER A 80 16.23 -5.08 15.28
N PRO A 81 15.75 -5.15 16.55
CA PRO A 81 15.06 -6.35 17.06
C PRO A 81 13.78 -6.68 16.28
N GLU A 82 13.17 -5.68 15.64
CA GLU A 82 11.92 -5.81 14.90
C GLU A 82 12.12 -5.50 13.42
N MET A 83 11.54 -6.34 12.56
CA MET A 83 11.53 -6.18 11.11
C MET A 83 10.09 -5.93 10.61
N PRO A 84 9.79 -4.72 10.10
CA PRO A 84 8.48 -4.43 9.49
C PRO A 84 8.32 -5.21 8.18
N ALA A 85 7.09 -5.30 7.66
CA ALA A 85 6.83 -5.98 6.39
C ALA A 85 7.41 -5.23 5.19
N LEU A 86 7.43 -3.90 5.27
CA LEU A 86 7.81 -2.99 4.20
C LEU A 86 6.95 -3.22 2.95
N LEU A 87 5.69 -2.77 2.98
CA LEU A 87 4.78 -2.96 1.85
C LEU A 87 5.16 -2.07 0.67
N THR A 88 5.63 -2.67 -0.43
CA THR A 88 6.22 -1.93 -1.56
C THR A 88 5.28 -1.77 -2.74
N ASP A 89 4.41 -2.74 -2.98
CA ASP A 89 3.49 -2.72 -4.12
C ASP A 89 2.13 -3.32 -3.75
N LEU A 90 1.10 -2.86 -4.46
CA LEU A 90 -0.28 -3.29 -4.35
C LEU A 90 -0.87 -3.39 -5.77
N VAL A 91 -1.49 -4.53 -6.07
CA VAL A 91 -2.23 -4.76 -7.32
C VAL A 91 -3.63 -5.28 -7.03
N ILE A 92 -4.60 -4.87 -7.85
CA ILE A 92 -6.00 -5.24 -7.73
C ILE A 92 -6.36 -6.21 -8.85
N SER A 93 -7.03 -7.31 -8.52
CA SER A 93 -7.55 -8.28 -9.49
C SER A 93 -8.51 -7.62 -10.47
N MET A 94 -8.53 -8.06 -11.73
CA MET A 94 -9.37 -7.46 -12.78
C MET A 94 -10.89 -7.42 -12.50
N ASN A 95 -11.37 -8.24 -11.57
CA ASN A 95 -12.78 -8.26 -11.16
C ASN A 95 -13.05 -7.50 -9.85
N ASP A 96 -12.09 -6.70 -9.36
CA ASP A 96 -12.18 -5.88 -8.15
C ASP A 96 -12.53 -6.64 -6.86
N LYS A 97 -12.23 -7.95 -6.79
CA LYS A 97 -12.51 -8.76 -5.58
C LYS A 97 -11.30 -8.98 -4.68
N PHE A 98 -10.09 -8.90 -5.22
CA PHE A 98 -8.88 -9.20 -4.47
C PHE A 98 -7.82 -8.12 -4.66
N ALA A 99 -7.17 -7.74 -3.57
CA ALA A 99 -5.92 -6.99 -3.59
C ALA A 99 -4.76 -7.91 -3.19
N TYR A 100 -3.62 -7.76 -3.85
CA TYR A 100 -2.38 -8.46 -3.53
C TYR A 100 -1.33 -7.45 -3.12
N VAL A 101 -0.75 -7.64 -1.95
CA VAL A 101 0.17 -6.67 -1.34
C VAL A 101 1.49 -7.35 -1.01
N ALA A 102 2.60 -6.80 -1.52
CA ALA A 102 3.92 -7.39 -1.37
C ALA A 102 4.64 -6.82 -0.15
N GLY A 103 5.01 -7.67 0.81
CA GLY A 103 5.93 -7.32 1.90
C GLY A 103 7.35 -7.69 1.53
N TRP A 104 8.15 -6.69 1.19
CA TRP A 104 9.51 -6.90 0.68
C TRP A 104 10.42 -7.55 1.73
N LEU A 105 10.40 -7.06 2.97
CA LEU A 105 11.25 -7.61 4.05
C LEU A 105 10.77 -8.97 4.54
N HIS A 106 9.44 -9.19 4.56
CA HIS A 106 8.87 -10.47 4.97
C HIS A 106 8.90 -11.53 3.87
N GLY A 107 9.22 -11.18 2.61
CA GLY A 107 9.32 -12.12 1.50
C GLY A 107 7.99 -12.82 1.16
N CYS A 108 6.86 -12.14 1.35
CA CYS A 108 5.55 -12.73 1.15
C CYS A 108 4.54 -11.75 0.55
N ILE A 109 3.44 -12.30 0.05
CA ILE A 109 2.33 -11.56 -0.53
C ILE A 109 1.07 -11.89 0.27
N TRP A 110 0.37 -10.85 0.71
CA TRP A 110 -0.97 -11.00 1.28
C TRP A 110 -2.02 -10.83 0.20
N GLN A 111 -2.97 -11.75 0.17
CA GLN A 111 -4.20 -11.62 -0.60
C GLN A 111 -5.29 -11.12 0.34
N LEU A 112 -5.88 -9.98 0.02
CA LEU A 112 -6.99 -9.37 0.74
C LEU A 112 -8.27 -9.55 -0.08
N ASP A 113 -9.37 -9.94 0.55
CA ASP A 113 -10.72 -9.79 0.01
C ASP A 113 -11.11 -8.32 0.08
N ILE A 114 -11.45 -7.74 -1.06
CA ILE A 114 -11.91 -6.35 -1.19
C ILE A 114 -13.25 -6.27 -1.93
N ALA A 115 -13.99 -7.39 -2.06
CA ALA A 115 -15.27 -7.42 -2.76
C ALA A 115 -16.30 -6.43 -2.16
N ASP A 116 -16.23 -6.22 -0.84
CA ASP A 116 -16.77 -5.03 -0.18
C ASP A 116 -15.58 -4.17 0.28
N PRO A 117 -15.28 -3.03 -0.39
CA PRO A 117 -14.13 -2.19 -0.06
C PRO A 117 -14.13 -1.67 1.38
N PHE A 118 -15.30 -1.57 2.04
CA PHE A 118 -15.42 -1.14 3.44
C PHE A 118 -15.24 -2.29 4.45
N ARG A 119 -15.14 -3.54 3.97
CA ARG A 119 -15.00 -4.75 4.80
C ARG A 119 -13.87 -5.62 4.28
N VAL A 120 -12.68 -5.04 4.23
CA VAL A 120 -11.47 -5.74 3.82
C VAL A 120 -11.13 -6.84 4.81
N SER A 121 -10.77 -8.02 4.31
CA SER A 121 -10.29 -9.11 5.16
C SER A 121 -9.09 -9.83 4.54
N PRO A 122 -8.07 -10.20 5.32
CA PRO A 122 -6.97 -11.01 4.82
C PRO A 122 -7.45 -12.45 4.61
N LEU A 123 -7.24 -12.99 3.40
CA LEU A 123 -7.62 -14.36 3.07
C LEU A 123 -6.43 -15.31 3.19
N ASN A 124 -5.38 -15.01 2.42
CA ASN A 124 -4.23 -15.89 2.28
C ASN A 124 -2.94 -15.09 2.43
N LYS A 125 -1.92 -15.75 2.96
CA LYS A 125 -0.53 -15.28 2.94
C LYS A 125 0.26 -16.25 2.08
N VAL A 126 0.55 -15.86 0.84
CA VAL A 126 1.39 -16.64 -0.06
C VAL A 126 2.83 -16.28 0.22
N ARG A 127 3.59 -17.25 0.71
CA ARG A 127 5.03 -17.10 0.94
C ARG A 127 5.75 -17.57 -0.32
N ASN A 128 6.72 -16.79 -0.81
CA ASN A 128 7.49 -17.15 -2.00
C ASN A 128 8.99 -16.99 -1.73
N ILE A 129 9.77 -17.95 -2.24
CA ILE A 129 11.23 -18.17 -2.20
C ILE A 129 11.96 -18.14 -0.85
N PHE A 130 11.60 -17.28 0.10
CA PHE A 130 12.30 -17.18 1.40
C PHE A 130 11.93 -18.27 2.40
N ASP A 131 10.77 -18.93 2.25
CA ASP A 131 10.44 -20.14 3.01
C ASP A 131 11.39 -21.31 2.70
N VAL A 132 12.02 -21.33 1.51
CA VAL A 132 13.05 -22.34 1.17
C VAL A 132 14.37 -22.05 1.90
N PHE A 133 14.64 -20.79 2.23
CA PHE A 133 15.89 -20.35 2.87
C PHE A 133 15.77 -20.19 4.40
N GLN A 134 14.57 -20.26 4.98
CA GLN A 134 14.40 -20.18 6.44
C GLN A 134 15.10 -21.32 7.19
N ASP A 135 15.21 -22.52 6.61
CA ASP A 135 15.89 -23.64 7.27
C ASP A 135 17.42 -23.58 7.18
N ARG A 136 17.97 -22.77 6.27
CA ARG A 136 19.42 -22.63 6.09
C ARG A 136 19.71 -21.27 5.48
N LEU A 137 19.89 -20.26 6.32
CA LEU A 137 20.94 -19.23 6.23
C LEU A 137 20.59 -18.11 7.23
N SER A 138 21.57 -17.68 8.01
CA SER A 138 21.47 -16.46 8.81
C SER A 138 21.10 -15.29 7.87
N TYR A 139 19.98 -14.61 8.14
CA TYR A 139 19.48 -13.45 7.38
C TYR A 139 20.58 -12.40 7.10
N SER A 140 21.56 -12.30 8.00
CA SER A 140 22.75 -11.45 7.89
C SER A 140 23.65 -11.74 6.68
N GLY A 141 23.70 -12.98 6.18
CA GLY A 141 24.56 -13.35 5.04
C GLY A 141 23.99 -12.92 3.68
N PHE A 142 22.67 -13.02 3.52
CA PHE A 142 21.99 -12.69 2.26
C PHE A 142 21.90 -11.17 2.04
N LEU A 143 21.53 -10.41 3.08
CA LEU A 143 21.42 -8.94 2.96
C LEU A 143 22.79 -8.28 2.78
N ASN A 144 23.84 -8.79 3.44
CA ASN A 144 25.23 -8.32 3.21
C ASN A 144 25.77 -8.65 1.80
N SER A 145 25.29 -9.73 1.17
CA SER A 145 25.67 -10.06 -0.22
C SER A 145 24.98 -9.17 -1.25
N PHE A 146 23.80 -8.62 -0.93
CA PHE A 146 23.04 -7.81 -1.87
C PHE A 146 23.20 -6.29 -1.65
N TYR A 147 23.35 -5.80 -0.40
CA TYR A 147 23.40 -4.36 -0.13
C TYR A 147 24.21 -4.01 1.14
N PRO A 148 25.46 -3.51 1.03
CA PRO A 148 26.28 -3.17 2.20
C PRO A 148 25.92 -1.82 2.87
N GLN A 149 25.07 -0.98 2.27
CA GLN A 149 24.71 0.34 2.80
C GLN A 149 23.32 0.74 2.26
N VAL A 150 22.25 0.64 3.06
CA VAL A 150 20.97 1.26 2.70
C VAL A 150 20.59 2.27 3.77
N LEU A 151 21.09 3.50 3.58
CA LEU A 151 20.62 4.67 4.32
C LEU A 151 19.40 5.21 3.59
N PHE A 152 18.22 4.94 4.13
CA PHE A 152 17.00 5.47 3.56
C PHE A 152 16.71 6.89 4.09
N ARG A 153 16.82 7.90 3.21
CA ARG A 153 16.28 9.24 3.46
C ARG A 153 14.91 9.32 2.77
N PHE A 154 13.85 9.40 3.54
CA PHE A 154 12.49 9.27 3.05
C PHE A 154 11.74 10.59 3.09
N GLU A 155 11.51 11.18 1.91
CA GLU A 155 10.44 12.14 1.67
C GLU A 155 9.64 11.60 0.48
N SER A 156 8.33 11.37 0.66
CA SER A 156 7.47 10.84 -0.41
C SER A 156 6.19 11.66 -0.48
N VAL A 157 5.93 12.23 -1.66
CA VAL A 157 4.64 12.83 -2.04
C VAL A 157 4.04 11.93 -3.10
N VAL A 158 2.87 11.34 -2.83
CA VAL A 158 2.15 10.50 -3.79
C VAL A 158 0.90 11.23 -4.28
N LEU A 159 0.78 11.33 -5.60
CA LEU A 159 -0.30 12.01 -6.28
C LEU A 159 -1.38 11.01 -6.67
N LEU A 160 -2.60 11.24 -6.19
CA LEU A 160 -3.81 10.55 -6.59
C LEU A 160 -4.52 11.38 -7.66
N PHE A 161 -4.76 10.79 -8.83
CA PHE A 161 -5.49 11.46 -9.90
C PHE A 161 -6.92 10.94 -9.95
N TYR A 162 -7.88 11.86 -9.91
CA TYR A 162 -9.31 11.58 -10.04
C TYR A 162 -9.87 12.32 -11.25
N CYS A 163 -10.65 11.62 -12.08
CA CYS A 163 -11.38 12.22 -13.20
C CYS A 163 -12.87 12.22 -12.85
N SER A 164 -13.49 13.40 -12.79
CA SER A 164 -14.93 13.51 -12.53
C SER A 164 -15.73 12.95 -13.72
N PRO A 165 -16.78 12.14 -13.49
CA PRO A 165 -17.59 11.57 -14.56
C PRO A 165 -18.39 12.61 -15.39
N ASN A 166 -18.43 13.88 -14.96
CA ASN A 166 -19.17 14.94 -15.66
C ASN A 166 -18.39 15.65 -16.79
N LEU A 167 -17.42 14.99 -17.41
CA LEU A 167 -16.86 15.46 -18.68
C LEU A 167 -17.80 15.07 -19.82
N GLU A 168 -18.89 15.83 -19.93
CA GLU A 168 -19.59 15.95 -21.21
C GLU A 168 -18.59 16.38 -22.28
N THR A 169 -18.71 15.70 -23.41
CA THR A 169 -17.92 15.83 -24.62
C THR A 169 -17.83 17.29 -25.07
N ILE A 170 -16.62 17.79 -25.30
CA ILE A 170 -16.36 18.92 -26.21
C ILE A 170 -15.45 18.42 -27.31
#